data_AF-X1UY32-F1
#
_entry.id   AF-X1UY32-F1
#
_cell.length_a   1.000
_cell.length_b   1.000
_cell.length_c   1.000
_cell.angle_alpha   90.00
_cell.angle_beta   90.00
_cell.angle_gamma   90.00
#
_symmetry.space_group_name_H-M   'P 1'
#
loop_
_entity.id
_entity.type
_entity.pdbx_description
1 polymer ?
#
loop_
_entity_poly.entity_id
_entity_poly.type
_entity_poly.pdbx_seq_one_letter_code
_entity_poly.pdbx_strand_id
1 'polypeptide(L)'
;KDIETSFVLKVEQADIGYLTKLYNYDFPLSGLAQGEIIIEGIWPKIIARSDLGLKDINLVSLKAESGNLIFVLEDDKIRIESMVLNSGKSQLYTQGEISLKEGLPLDLRINFLNQDISSLLSNFIKTDLIDKLKGQATGTLEIKGNYTSPDLYLSALIEDVQLEKVPLNSIEVKLDKIGSVIRINRLKLSQRKGELVAGGWINLDEDNKNLDIHLSADNV
;
A
#
# COMPACT_ATOMS: atom_id res chain seq x y z
N LYS A 1 -8.84 6.78 -38.26
CA LYS A 1 -8.73 8.22 -38.60
C LYS A 1 -8.02 8.85 -37.43
N ASP A 2 -6.91 9.50 -37.71
CA ASP A 2 -6.10 10.16 -36.70
C ASP A 2 -6.75 11.50 -36.38
N ILE A 3 -7.04 11.74 -35.10
CA ILE A 3 -7.74 12.94 -34.63
C ILE A 3 -6.83 13.62 -33.61
N GLU A 4 -6.37 14.82 -33.95
CA GLU A 4 -5.65 15.67 -33.01
C GLU A 4 -6.58 16.03 -31.85
N THR A 5 -6.09 15.81 -30.64
CA THR A 5 -6.85 15.90 -29.41
C THR A 5 -6.07 16.75 -28.44
N SER A 6 -6.67 17.84 -27.97
CA SER A 6 -6.14 18.68 -26.89
C SER A 6 -7.30 19.25 -26.12
N PHE A 7 -7.48 18.81 -24.87
CA PHE A 7 -8.51 19.35 -23.99
C PHE A 7 -8.12 19.24 -22.52
N VAL A 8 -8.68 20.14 -21.72
CA VAL A 8 -8.53 20.17 -20.26
C VAL A 8 -9.85 19.75 -19.65
N LEU A 9 -9.84 18.65 -18.90
CA LEU A 9 -10.96 18.19 -18.10
C LEU A 9 -10.84 18.78 -16.70
N LYS A 10 -11.78 19.65 -16.34
CA LYS A 10 -11.94 20.11 -14.96
C LYS A 10 -12.79 19.13 -14.19
N VAL A 11 -12.25 18.64 -13.09
CA VAL A 11 -12.88 17.68 -12.19
C VAL A 11 -13.34 18.44 -10.95
N GLU A 12 -14.64 18.50 -10.71
CA GLU A 12 -15.22 19.18 -9.55
C GLU A 12 -15.93 18.15 -8.67
N GLN A 13 -15.30 17.77 -7.55
CA GLN A 13 -15.83 16.82 -6.57
C GLN A 13 -16.35 15.51 -7.19
N ALA A 14 -15.58 14.93 -8.11
CA ALA A 14 -15.93 13.64 -8.69
C ALA A 14 -15.80 12.53 -7.64
N ASP A 15 -16.87 11.73 -7.51
CA ASP A 15 -16.87 10.55 -6.64
C ASP A 15 -16.02 9.44 -7.27
N ILE A 16 -14.86 9.16 -6.68
CA ILE A 16 -13.95 8.11 -7.16
C ILE A 16 -14.49 6.70 -6.91
N GLY A 17 -15.52 6.56 -6.07
CA GLY A 17 -16.23 5.30 -5.87
C GLY A 17 -16.92 4.81 -7.15
N TYR A 18 -17.11 5.67 -8.15
CA TYR A 18 -17.59 5.23 -9.47
C TYR A 18 -16.61 4.26 -10.17
N LEU A 19 -15.31 4.33 -9.86
CA LEU A 19 -14.30 3.47 -10.48
C LEU A 19 -14.51 1.99 -10.14
N THR A 20 -15.01 1.67 -8.94
CA THR A 20 -15.29 0.27 -8.55
C THR A 20 -16.39 -0.34 -9.43
N LYS A 21 -17.43 0.45 -9.73
CA LYS A 21 -18.52 0.06 -10.63
C LYS A 21 -18.05 -0.09 -12.07
N LEU A 22 -17.21 0.84 -12.54
CA LEU A 22 -16.74 0.86 -13.92
C LEU A 22 -15.88 -0.37 -14.26
N TYR A 23 -15.02 -0.77 -13.32
CA TYR A 23 -14.07 -1.86 -13.52
C TYR A 23 -14.50 -3.18 -12.85
N ASN A 24 -15.71 -3.22 -12.30
CA ASN A 24 -16.28 -4.38 -11.60
C ASN A 24 -15.33 -4.97 -10.55
N TYR A 25 -14.76 -4.09 -9.72
CA TYR A 25 -13.89 -4.48 -8.60
C TYR A 25 -14.68 -4.49 -7.29
N ASP A 26 -14.52 -5.56 -6.52
CA ASP A 26 -15.20 -5.74 -5.22
C ASP A 26 -14.48 -5.07 -4.04
N PHE A 27 -13.41 -4.31 -4.27
CA PHE A 27 -12.72 -3.62 -3.17
C PHE A 27 -13.42 -2.30 -2.84
N PRO A 28 -13.60 -1.97 -1.54
CA PRO A 28 -14.23 -0.72 -1.14
C PRO A 28 -13.29 0.46 -1.42
N LEU A 29 -13.72 1.33 -2.33
CA LEU A 29 -13.11 2.62 -2.63
C LEU A 29 -14.20 3.69 -2.62
N SER A 30 -13.98 4.78 -1.89
CA SER A 30 -14.80 5.98 -1.93
C SER A 30 -13.97 7.23 -1.65
N GLY A 31 -14.52 8.38 -2.02
CA GLY A 31 -13.91 9.69 -1.76
C GLY A 31 -14.16 10.65 -2.91
N LEU A 32 -13.62 11.86 -2.78
CA LEU A 32 -13.80 12.90 -3.78
C LEU A 32 -12.45 13.28 -4.39
N ALA A 33 -12.45 13.44 -5.72
CA ALA A 33 -11.35 14.01 -6.47
C ALA A 33 -11.75 15.36 -7.06
N GLN A 34 -10.83 16.31 -7.08
CA GLN A 34 -11.02 17.61 -7.72
C GLN A 34 -9.70 18.09 -8.32
N GLY A 35 -9.73 18.81 -9.43
CA GLY A 35 -8.52 19.31 -10.09
C GLY A 35 -8.65 19.26 -11.60
N GLU A 36 -7.52 19.03 -12.28
CA GLU A 36 -7.46 19.09 -13.74
C GLU A 36 -6.77 17.86 -14.32
N ILE A 37 -7.26 17.42 -15.48
CA ILE A 37 -6.62 16.40 -16.31
C ILE A 37 -6.46 16.98 -17.71
N ILE A 38 -5.21 17.13 -18.15
CA ILE A 38 -4.85 17.61 -19.48
C ILE A 38 -4.67 16.39 -20.38
N ILE A 39 -5.43 16.30 -21.47
CA ILE A 39 -5.37 15.20 -22.43
C ILE A 39 -4.91 15.75 -23.79
N GLU A 40 -3.80 15.20 -24.29
CA GLU A 40 -3.14 15.65 -25.52
C GLU A 40 -2.74 14.44 -26.38
N GLY A 41 -2.73 14.59 -27.70
CA GLY A 41 -2.16 13.59 -28.61
C GLY A 41 -2.99 13.35 -29.87
N ILE A 42 -2.78 12.19 -30.49
CA ILE A 42 -3.45 11.80 -31.73
C ILE A 42 -4.20 10.50 -31.45
N TRP A 43 -5.52 10.57 -31.37
CA TRP A 43 -6.36 9.41 -31.07
C TRP A 43 -6.04 8.22 -32.01
N PRO A 44 -5.88 6.99 -31.48
CA PRO A 44 -6.12 6.56 -30.10
C PRO A 44 -4.93 6.73 -29.13
N LYS A 45 -3.79 7.25 -29.59
CA LYS A 45 -2.60 7.48 -28.77
C LYS A 45 -2.68 8.85 -28.10
N ILE A 46 -3.10 8.84 -26.84
CA ILE A 46 -3.21 10.03 -26.00
C ILE A 46 -2.24 9.97 -24.83
N ILE A 47 -1.88 11.14 -24.33
CA ILE A 47 -1.19 11.36 -23.07
C ILE A 47 -2.18 12.09 -22.17
N ALA A 48 -2.38 11.60 -20.95
CA ALA A 48 -3.14 12.32 -19.93
C ALA A 48 -2.21 12.69 -18.77
N ARG A 49 -2.23 13.95 -18.34
CA ARG A 49 -1.49 14.43 -17.16
C ARG A 49 -2.47 14.98 -16.15
N SER A 50 -2.36 14.57 -14.89
CA SER A 50 -3.29 14.99 -13.84
C SER A 50 -2.61 15.80 -12.74
N ASP A 51 -3.38 16.69 -12.14
CA ASP A 51 -3.13 17.23 -10.81
C ASP A 51 -4.46 17.26 -10.05
N LEU A 52 -4.62 16.31 -9.12
CA LEU A 52 -5.86 16.07 -8.42
C LEU A 52 -5.66 16.21 -6.91
N GLY A 53 -6.48 17.05 -6.28
CA GLY A 53 -6.74 17.02 -4.85
C GLY A 53 -7.72 15.90 -4.51
N LEU A 54 -7.44 15.21 -3.40
CA LEU A 54 -8.22 14.10 -2.88
C LEU A 54 -8.80 14.46 -1.52
N LYS A 55 -10.02 14.00 -1.24
CA LYS A 55 -10.70 14.23 0.04
C LYS A 55 -11.53 13.03 0.48
N ASP A 56 -11.55 12.77 1.78
CA ASP A 56 -12.39 11.75 2.41
C ASP A 56 -12.21 10.37 1.77
N ILE A 57 -10.95 10.00 1.50
CA ILE A 57 -10.57 8.75 0.86
C ILE A 57 -10.76 7.60 1.83
N ASN A 58 -11.48 6.58 1.37
CA ASN A 58 -11.60 5.30 2.03
C ASN A 58 -11.20 4.21 1.04
N LEU A 59 -10.10 3.51 1.31
CA LEU A 59 -9.57 2.43 0.49
C LEU A 59 -9.30 1.23 1.40
N VAL A 60 -10.16 0.22 1.34
CA VAL A 60 -10.07 -0.95 2.24
C VAL A 60 -10.14 -0.52 3.71
N SER A 61 -9.05 -0.63 4.49
CA SER A 61 -8.97 -0.07 5.86
C SER A 61 -8.25 1.27 5.94
N LEU A 62 -7.63 1.72 4.86
CA LEU A 62 -6.96 3.00 4.81
C LEU A 62 -7.99 4.12 4.70
N LYS A 63 -8.03 5.00 5.70
CA LYS A 63 -8.83 6.22 5.68
C LYS A 63 -7.90 7.42 5.64
N ALA A 64 -8.12 8.32 4.69
CA ALA A 64 -7.40 9.57 4.59
C ALA A 64 -8.36 10.75 4.44
N GLU A 65 -8.10 11.80 5.21
CA GLU A 65 -8.92 13.01 5.24
C GLU A 65 -8.69 13.86 3.98
N SER A 66 -7.44 13.85 3.50
CA SER A 66 -7.03 14.62 2.33
C SER A 66 -5.84 13.99 1.62
N GLY A 67 -5.58 14.44 0.41
CA GLY A 67 -4.39 14.04 -0.34
C GLY A 67 -4.24 14.75 -1.66
N ASN A 68 -3.23 14.34 -2.41
CA ASN A 68 -3.01 14.75 -3.78
C ASN A 68 -2.56 13.55 -4.64
N LEU A 69 -2.85 13.62 -5.93
CA LEU A 69 -2.47 12.63 -6.92
C LEU A 69 -2.04 13.32 -8.21
N ILE A 70 -0.79 13.08 -8.59
CA ILE A 70 -0.20 13.47 -9.87
C ILE A 70 0.15 12.17 -10.59
N PHE A 71 -0.51 11.93 -11.72
CA PHE A 71 -0.20 10.80 -12.59
C PHE A 71 -0.09 11.23 -14.06
N VAL A 72 0.63 10.41 -14.82
CA VAL A 72 0.72 10.50 -16.27
C VAL A 72 0.27 9.16 -16.85
N LEU A 73 -0.70 9.20 -17.77
CA LEU A 73 -1.06 8.07 -18.62
C LEU A 73 -0.42 8.28 -19.99
N GLU A 74 0.43 7.35 -20.41
CA GLU A 74 1.08 7.36 -21.73
C GLU A 74 1.39 5.90 -22.14
N ASP A 75 1.17 5.55 -23.41
CA ASP A 75 1.53 4.22 -23.96
C ASP A 75 1.07 3.00 -23.13
N ASP A 76 -0.20 3.02 -22.69
CA ASP A 76 -0.81 1.99 -21.81
C ASP A 76 -0.08 1.84 -20.46
N LYS A 77 0.51 2.93 -19.95
CA LYS A 77 1.15 2.99 -18.64
C LYS A 77 0.66 4.17 -17.85
N ILE A 78 0.30 3.92 -16.59
CA ILE A 78 0.04 4.95 -15.58
C ILE A 78 1.30 5.08 -14.73
N ARG A 79 1.99 6.20 -14.87
CA ARG A 79 3.06 6.60 -13.95
C ARG A 79 2.47 7.47 -12.86
N ILE A 80 2.49 7.00 -11.62
CA ILE A 80 2.17 7.78 -10.44
C ILE A 80 3.45 8.55 -10.08
N GLU A 81 3.46 9.85 -10.37
CA GLU A 81 4.59 10.71 -10.04
C GLU A 81 4.59 11.06 -8.56
N SER A 82 3.40 11.27 -7.98
CA SER A 82 3.22 11.47 -6.55
C SER A 82 1.78 11.21 -6.16
N MET A 83 1.57 10.34 -5.19
CA MET A 83 0.33 10.28 -4.43
C MET A 83 0.64 10.46 -2.96
N VAL A 84 0.01 11.43 -2.31
CA VAL A 84 0.13 11.65 -0.86
C VAL A 84 -1.24 11.58 -0.24
N LEU A 85 -1.40 10.76 0.80
CA LEU A 85 -2.62 10.65 1.59
C LEU A 85 -2.31 11.00 3.05
N ASN A 86 -3.13 11.85 3.65
CA ASN A 86 -2.97 12.36 5.01
C ASN A 86 -4.15 11.94 5.90
N SER A 87 -3.85 11.46 7.11
CA SER A 87 -4.84 11.15 8.15
C SER A 87 -4.27 11.55 9.52
N GLY A 88 -4.69 12.70 10.06
CA GLY A 88 -4.11 13.23 11.28
C GLY A 88 -2.58 13.39 11.19
N LYS A 89 -1.84 12.56 11.95
CA LYS A 89 -0.35 12.55 11.94
C LYS A 89 0.25 11.51 11.00
N SER A 90 -0.59 10.66 10.41
CA SER A 90 -0.21 9.57 9.53
C SER A 90 -0.16 10.06 8.09
N GLN A 91 0.86 9.65 7.35
CA GLN A 91 1.02 9.99 5.94
C GLN A 91 1.39 8.75 5.14
N LEU A 92 0.92 8.68 3.89
CA LEU A 92 1.26 7.65 2.93
C LEU A 92 1.67 8.32 1.63
N TYR A 93 2.82 7.92 1.10
CA TYR A 93 3.41 8.41 -0.13
C TYR A 93 3.54 7.24 -1.11
N THR A 94 2.98 7.37 -2.30
CA THR A 94 3.11 6.35 -3.36
C THR A 94 3.68 6.97 -4.61
N GLN A 95 4.55 6.23 -5.27
CA GLN A 95 5.07 6.52 -6.60
C GLN A 95 5.32 5.21 -7.34
N GLY A 96 5.35 5.26 -8.66
CA GLY A 96 5.69 4.09 -9.46
C GLY A 96 4.95 4.02 -10.78
N GLU A 97 4.93 2.84 -11.39
CA GLU A 97 4.32 2.59 -12.69
C GLU A 97 3.39 1.38 -12.63
N ILE A 98 2.26 1.51 -13.31
CA ILE A 98 1.27 0.46 -13.53
C ILE A 98 1.07 0.39 -15.03
N SER A 99 1.39 -0.75 -15.64
CA SER A 99 1.12 -0.93 -17.05
C SER A 99 -0.26 -1.63 -17.24
N LEU A 100 -0.99 -1.33 -18.33
CA LEU A 100 -2.40 -1.69 -18.56
C LEU A 100 -2.68 -2.81 -19.59
N LYS A 101 -1.71 -3.23 -20.40
CA LYS A 101 -1.68 -4.48 -21.19
C LYS A 101 -1.78 -5.78 -20.34
N GLU A 102 -1.84 -6.93 -20.99
CA GLU A 102 -1.92 -8.23 -20.29
C GLU A 102 -0.58 -8.68 -19.67
N GLY A 103 -0.64 -9.33 -18.50
CA GLY A 103 0.50 -9.95 -17.82
C GLY A 103 1.45 -8.98 -17.11
N LEU A 104 1.04 -7.74 -16.93
CA LEU A 104 1.96 -6.63 -16.78
C LEU A 104 2.55 -6.39 -15.39
N PRO A 105 3.77 -5.83 -15.36
CA PRO A 105 4.44 -5.46 -14.14
C PRO A 105 3.80 -4.22 -13.53
N LEU A 106 3.44 -4.37 -12.28
CA LEU A 106 3.35 -3.33 -11.29
C LEU A 106 4.78 -3.05 -10.78
N ASP A 107 5.11 -1.78 -10.57
CA ASP A 107 6.28 -1.39 -9.79
C ASP A 107 5.90 -0.15 -8.97
N LEU A 108 5.42 -0.38 -7.75
CA LEU A 108 5.00 0.67 -6.83
C LEU A 108 5.90 0.67 -5.60
N ARG A 109 6.28 1.87 -5.16
CA ARG A 109 6.87 2.11 -3.86
C ARG A 109 5.92 2.94 -3.02
N ILE A 110 5.56 2.40 -1.86
CA ILE A 110 4.71 3.04 -0.86
C ILE A 110 5.57 3.29 0.37
N ASN A 111 5.72 4.55 0.77
CA ASN A 111 6.28 4.90 2.07
C ASN A 111 5.16 5.32 2.99
N PHE A 112 5.21 4.89 4.24
CA PHE A 112 4.20 5.22 5.22
C PHE A 112 4.85 5.71 6.50
N LEU A 113 4.26 6.75 7.08
CA LEU A 113 4.74 7.41 8.28
C LEU A 113 3.63 7.34 9.33
N ASN A 114 3.99 6.93 10.55
CA ASN A 114 3.11 6.93 11.73
C ASN A 114 1.74 6.28 11.48
N GLN A 115 1.70 5.14 10.80
CA GLN A 115 0.45 4.42 10.54
C GLN A 115 0.02 3.60 11.74
N ASP A 116 -1.25 3.72 12.13
CA ASP A 116 -1.81 2.87 13.19
C ASP A 116 -1.87 1.41 12.72
N ILE A 117 -1.13 0.54 13.40
CA ILE A 117 -1.07 -0.89 13.08
C ILE A 117 -2.40 -1.61 13.24
N SER A 118 -3.30 -1.10 14.09
CA SER A 118 -4.62 -1.67 14.30
C SER A 118 -5.44 -1.58 13.01
N SER A 119 -5.30 -0.47 12.29
CA SER A 119 -5.93 -0.27 10.99
C SER A 119 -5.38 -1.23 9.93
N LEU A 120 -4.06 -1.48 9.94
CA LEU A 120 -3.41 -2.40 8.99
C LEU A 120 -3.83 -3.85 9.23
N LEU A 121 -3.83 -4.30 10.49
CA LEU A 121 -4.12 -5.69 10.86
C LEU A 121 -5.59 -6.07 10.68
N SER A 122 -6.51 -5.10 10.74
CA SER A 122 -7.95 -5.32 10.56
C SER A 122 -8.34 -6.00 9.25
N ASN A 123 -7.49 -5.92 8.21
CA ASN A 123 -7.73 -6.58 6.92
C ASN A 123 -7.30 -8.05 6.89
N PHE A 124 -6.38 -8.44 7.75
CA PHE A 124 -5.73 -9.76 7.67
C PHE A 124 -6.18 -10.71 8.77
N ILE A 125 -6.62 -10.15 9.90
CA ILE A 125 -6.88 -10.90 11.12
C ILE A 125 -8.30 -10.52 11.59
N LYS A 126 -9.17 -11.49 11.83
CA LYS A 126 -10.45 -11.27 12.55
C LYS A 126 -10.29 -11.79 13.96
N THR A 127 -9.48 -11.12 14.79
CA THR A 127 -9.22 -11.59 16.16
C THR A 127 -9.23 -10.45 17.15
N ASP A 128 -9.59 -10.78 18.38
CA ASP A 128 -9.50 -9.93 19.57
C ASP A 128 -8.07 -9.43 19.85
N LEU A 129 -7.04 -9.92 19.13
CA LEU A 129 -5.66 -9.45 19.24
C LEU A 129 -5.44 -8.08 18.60
N ILE A 130 -6.27 -7.68 17.63
CA ILE A 130 -6.13 -6.36 16.97
C ILE A 130 -6.33 -5.24 17.97
N ASP A 131 -7.37 -5.33 18.81
CA ASP A 131 -7.65 -4.32 19.83
C ASP A 131 -6.59 -4.28 20.94
N LYS A 132 -5.80 -5.35 21.05
CA LYS A 132 -4.80 -5.54 22.08
C LYS A 132 -3.42 -5.05 21.67
N LEU A 133 -3.11 -4.99 20.38
CA LEU A 133 -1.82 -4.56 19.86
C LEU A 133 -1.92 -3.14 19.28
N LYS A 134 -1.25 -2.19 19.93
CA LYS A 134 -1.17 -0.79 19.50
C LYS A 134 0.27 -0.43 19.15
N GLY A 135 0.43 0.52 18.24
CA GLY A 135 1.73 1.01 17.82
C GLY A 135 1.62 1.83 16.54
N GLN A 136 2.70 2.55 16.23
CA GLN A 136 2.80 3.39 15.04
C GLN A 136 3.88 2.85 14.12
N ALA A 137 3.50 2.51 12.90
CA ALA A 137 4.39 1.95 11.91
C ALA A 137 4.92 3.02 10.94
N THR A 138 6.23 3.01 10.73
CA THR A 138 6.92 3.80 9.72
C THR A 138 7.77 2.89 8.87
N GLY A 139 7.70 3.01 7.55
CA GLY A 139 8.40 2.08 6.67
C GLY A 139 8.08 2.24 5.19
N THR A 140 8.44 1.20 4.45
CA THR A 140 8.30 1.10 3.00
C THR A 140 7.72 -0.25 2.62
N LEU A 141 6.82 -0.25 1.64
CA LEU A 141 6.32 -1.42 0.92
C LEU A 141 6.61 -1.22 -0.57
N GLU A 142 7.40 -2.12 -1.16
CA GLU A 142 7.53 -2.22 -2.61
C GLU A 142 6.63 -3.34 -3.13
N ILE A 143 5.93 -3.08 -4.23
CA ILE A 143 5.02 -4.03 -4.88
C ILE A 143 5.49 -4.18 -6.32
N LYS A 144 5.90 -5.38 -6.71
CA LYS A 144 6.46 -5.67 -8.03
C LYS A 144 5.76 -6.85 -8.71
N GLY A 145 5.90 -6.96 -10.03
CA GLY A 145 5.42 -8.12 -10.79
C GLY A 145 3.93 -8.02 -11.12
N ASN A 146 3.24 -9.16 -11.27
CA ASN A 146 1.87 -9.17 -11.79
C ASN A 146 0.85 -8.75 -10.72
N TYR A 147 -0.12 -7.89 -11.06
CA TYR A 147 -1.20 -7.47 -10.16
C TYR A 147 -2.02 -8.63 -9.56
N THR A 148 -2.11 -9.80 -10.23
CA THR A 148 -2.83 -10.98 -9.71
C THR A 148 -2.04 -11.77 -8.67
N SER A 149 -0.71 -11.65 -8.67
CA SER A 149 0.17 -12.28 -7.67
C SER A 149 1.44 -11.44 -7.53
N PRO A 150 1.34 -10.27 -6.88
CA PRO A 150 2.48 -9.38 -6.76
C PRO A 150 3.50 -9.95 -5.78
N ASP A 151 4.76 -9.60 -6.04
CA ASP A 151 5.83 -9.71 -5.08
C ASP A 151 5.81 -8.48 -4.17
N LEU A 152 5.91 -8.70 -2.85
CA LEU A 152 5.83 -7.66 -1.83
C LEU A 152 7.13 -7.63 -1.04
N TYR A 153 7.68 -6.44 -0.84
CA TYR A 153 8.88 -6.22 -0.02
C TYR A 153 8.56 -5.18 1.05
N LEU A 154 8.37 -5.63 2.28
CA LEU A 154 8.04 -4.79 3.42
C LEU A 154 9.25 -4.58 4.31
N SER A 155 9.52 -3.33 4.66
CA SER A 155 10.46 -2.96 5.73
C SER A 155 9.81 -1.91 6.61
N ALA A 156 9.62 -2.20 7.90
CA ALA A 156 8.91 -1.33 8.83
C ALA A 156 9.55 -1.33 10.22
N LEU A 157 9.51 -0.17 10.87
CA LEU A 157 9.70 -0.02 12.30
C LEU A 157 8.36 0.35 12.91
N ILE A 158 7.96 -0.40 13.92
CA ILE A 158 6.77 -0.14 14.71
C ILE A 158 7.23 0.34 16.08
N GLU A 159 6.85 1.54 16.45
CA GLU A 159 7.20 2.20 17.70
C GLU A 159 5.99 2.31 18.62
N ASP A 160 6.25 2.66 19.88
CA ASP A 160 5.26 2.78 20.94
C ASP A 160 4.36 1.54 21.08
N VAL A 161 4.97 0.37 20.87
CA VAL A 161 4.23 -0.88 20.81
C VAL A 161 3.70 -1.24 22.19
N GLN A 162 2.40 -1.55 22.27
CA GLN A 162 1.74 -2.02 23.48
C GLN A 162 0.91 -3.26 23.17
N LEU A 163 1.08 -4.31 23.98
CA LEU A 163 0.24 -5.50 23.95
C LEU A 163 -0.54 -5.60 25.26
N GLU A 164 -1.86 -5.52 25.22
CA GLU A 164 -2.72 -5.55 26.42
C GLU A 164 -2.28 -4.56 27.52
N LYS A 165 -1.82 -3.35 27.12
CA LYS A 165 -1.23 -2.29 27.97
C LYS A 165 0.20 -2.57 28.48
N VAL A 166 0.81 -3.70 28.12
CA VAL A 166 2.22 -3.98 28.40
C VAL A 166 3.10 -3.32 27.33
N PRO A 167 4.02 -2.42 27.69
CA PRO A 167 4.90 -1.79 26.72
C PRO A 167 5.95 -2.77 26.20
N LEU A 168 6.05 -2.84 24.87
CA LEU A 168 6.97 -3.67 24.11
C LEU A 168 8.07 -2.85 23.39
N ASN A 169 8.13 -1.54 23.63
CA ASN A 169 8.96 -0.52 22.98
C ASN A 169 8.84 -0.51 21.43
N SER A 170 9.48 -1.44 20.72
CA SER A 170 9.50 -1.45 19.27
C SER A 170 9.59 -2.84 18.63
N ILE A 171 9.06 -2.94 17.41
CA ILE A 171 9.17 -4.11 16.54
C ILE A 171 9.76 -3.66 15.19
N GLU A 172 10.87 -4.27 14.77
CA GLU A 172 11.41 -4.14 13.42
C GLU A 172 10.96 -5.35 12.58
N VAL A 173 10.42 -5.09 11.40
CA VAL A 173 9.87 -6.10 10.49
C VAL A 173 10.50 -5.93 9.09
N LYS A 174 11.04 -7.02 8.55
CA LYS A 174 11.43 -7.15 7.13
C LYS A 174 10.87 -8.45 6.57
N LEU A 175 9.91 -8.34 5.67
CA LEU A 175 9.21 -9.46 5.05
C LEU A 175 9.27 -9.35 3.53
N ASP A 176 9.50 -10.48 2.86
CA ASP A 176 9.29 -10.58 1.42
C ASP A 176 8.19 -11.60 1.16
N LYS A 177 7.23 -11.30 0.29
CA LYS A 177 6.30 -12.29 -0.26
C LYS A 177 6.62 -12.43 -1.74
N ILE A 178 7.12 -13.60 -2.14
CA ILE A 178 7.45 -13.90 -3.54
C ILE A 178 6.68 -15.15 -3.94
N GLY A 179 5.80 -15.03 -4.93
CA GLY A 179 4.85 -16.10 -5.25
C GLY A 179 4.02 -16.50 -4.03
N SER A 180 4.07 -17.78 -3.64
CA SER A 180 3.39 -18.33 -2.45
C SER A 180 4.22 -18.27 -1.17
N VAL A 181 5.49 -17.86 -1.23
CA VAL A 181 6.42 -17.93 -0.10
C VAL A 181 6.53 -16.56 0.57
N ILE A 182 6.27 -16.52 1.87
CA ILE A 182 6.58 -15.38 2.74
C ILE A 182 7.90 -15.68 3.44
N ARG A 183 8.93 -14.87 3.20
CA ARG A 183 10.21 -14.91 3.91
C ARG A 183 10.21 -13.86 5.02
N ILE A 184 10.48 -14.30 6.25
CA ILE A 184 10.72 -13.46 7.40
C ILE A 184 12.23 -13.20 7.44
N ASN A 185 12.68 -12.14 6.77
CA ASN A 185 14.10 -11.76 6.78
C ASN A 185 14.53 -11.28 8.15
N ARG A 186 13.63 -10.57 8.84
CA ARG A 186 13.85 -10.10 10.21
C ARG A 186 12.51 -9.78 10.88
N LEU A 187 12.31 -10.33 12.06
CA LEU A 187 11.32 -9.87 13.00
C LEU A 187 12.03 -9.68 14.33
N LYS A 188 12.28 -8.44 14.73
CA LYS A 188 12.99 -8.11 15.98
C LYS A 188 12.06 -7.36 16.91
N LEU A 189 11.73 -7.97 18.04
CA LEU A 189 11.02 -7.35 19.15
C LEU A 189 12.04 -6.91 20.21
N SER A 190 12.03 -5.63 20.55
CA SER A 190 12.99 -5.06 21.50
C SER A 190 12.27 -4.66 22.79
N GLN A 191 12.43 -5.39 23.89
CA GLN A 191 11.75 -5.08 25.15
C GLN A 191 12.74 -4.75 26.26
N ARG A 192 12.76 -3.48 26.69
CA ARG A 192 13.65 -2.98 27.77
C ARG A 192 15.13 -3.31 27.52
N LYS A 193 15.62 -4.43 28.05
CA LYS A 193 17.02 -4.89 27.96
C LYS A 193 17.21 -6.15 27.10
N GLY A 194 16.11 -6.78 26.70
CA GLY A 194 16.12 -8.02 25.93
C GLY A 194 15.66 -7.82 24.49
N GLU A 195 16.13 -8.70 23.62
CA GLU A 195 15.76 -8.74 22.21
C GLU A 195 15.31 -10.15 21.84
N LEU A 196 14.18 -10.24 21.16
CA LEU A 196 13.72 -11.46 20.50
C LEU A 196 13.84 -11.24 19.01
N VAL A 197 14.55 -12.13 18.33
CA VAL A 197 14.75 -12.08 16.88
C VAL A 197 14.21 -13.37 16.28
N ALA A 198 13.38 -13.24 15.25
CA ALA A 198 12.88 -14.33 14.46
C ALA A 198 13.24 -14.15 12.98
N GLY A 199 13.47 -15.27 12.32
CA GLY A 199 13.63 -15.36 10.88
C GLY A 199 13.08 -16.69 10.37
N GLY A 200 12.86 -16.80 9.06
CA GLY A 200 12.30 -18.03 8.50
C GLY A 200 11.50 -17.81 7.23
N TRP A 201 10.65 -18.77 6.91
CA TRP A 201 9.75 -18.70 5.76
C TRP A 201 8.49 -19.53 5.98
N ILE A 202 7.43 -19.17 5.25
CA ILE A 202 6.13 -19.83 5.24
C ILE A 202 5.74 -20.01 3.78
N ASN A 203 5.44 -21.24 3.35
CA ASN A 203 4.84 -21.52 2.04
C ASN A 203 3.32 -21.63 2.17
N LEU A 204 2.61 -20.77 1.45
CA LEU A 204 1.15 -20.68 1.44
C LEU A 204 0.49 -21.51 0.34
N ASP A 205 1.29 -22.22 -0.48
CA ASP A 205 0.79 -23.12 -1.51
C ASP A 205 -0.11 -24.21 -0.90
N GLU A 206 -1.33 -24.36 -1.42
CA GLU A 206 -2.32 -25.29 -0.86
C GLU A 206 -1.85 -26.75 -0.90
N ASP A 207 -1.08 -27.10 -1.93
CA ASP A 207 -0.58 -28.46 -2.16
C ASP A 207 0.71 -28.75 -1.36
N ASN A 208 1.38 -27.73 -0.83
CA ASN A 208 2.66 -27.87 -0.13
C ASN A 208 2.84 -26.84 0.99
N LYS A 209 1.88 -26.80 1.92
CA LYS A 209 1.95 -25.96 3.11
C LYS A 209 3.08 -26.44 4.01
N ASN A 210 4.13 -25.62 4.12
CA ASN A 210 5.26 -25.89 4.98
C ASN A 210 5.76 -24.57 5.59
N LEU A 211 6.41 -24.66 6.76
CA LEU A 211 6.99 -23.50 7.42
C LEU A 211 8.27 -23.89 8.15
N ASP A 212 9.17 -22.93 8.24
CA ASP A 212 10.41 -23.04 8.98
C ASP A 212 10.67 -21.70 9.67
N ILE A 213 10.74 -21.70 11.00
CA ILE A 213 10.87 -20.50 11.82
C ILE A 213 11.97 -20.74 12.84
N HIS A 214 12.96 -19.86 12.82
CA HIS A 214 14.06 -19.82 13.77
C HIS A 214 13.85 -18.64 14.72
N LEU A 215 14.03 -18.90 16.01
CA LEU A 215 13.86 -17.93 17.08
C LEU A 215 15.15 -17.88 17.91
N SER A 216 15.65 -16.67 18.15
CA SER A 216 16.75 -16.41 19.06
C SER A 216 16.38 -15.32 20.06
N ALA A 217 16.91 -15.41 21.27
CA ALA A 217 16.65 -14.49 22.35
C ALA A 217 17.96 -14.08 23.01
N ASP A 218 18.21 -12.78 23.11
CA ASP A 218 19.37 -12.22 23.79
C ASP A 218 18.93 -11.39 24.98
N ASN A 219 19.58 -11.58 26.14
CA ASN A 219 19.38 -10.83 27.38
C ASN A 219 17.92 -10.76 27.89
N VAL A 220 17.25 -11.91 28.00
CA VAL A 220 15.90 -12.07 28.60
C VAL A 220 15.91 -11.85 30.12
#